data_AF-A0A454CZ12-F1
#
_entry.id   AF-A0A454CZ12-F1
#
_cell.length_a   1.000
_cell.length_b   1.000
_cell.length_c   1.000
_cell.angle_alpha   90.00
_cell.angle_beta   90.00
_cell.angle_gamma   90.00
#
_symmetry.space_group_name_H-M   'P 1'
#
loop_
_entity.id
_entity.type
_entity.pdbx_description
1 polymer ?
#
loop_
_entity_poly.entity_id
_entity_poly.type
_entity_poly.pdbx_seq_one_letter_code
_entity_poly.pdbx_strand_id
1 'polypeptide(L)' 'MKTIELPTKGLSYVTFTLLLALYFALVVNIPIYKELVHILTSLDQVKIGFIITIPIFFFAALNFLFNLFSWPWISKPFF' A
#
# COMPACT_ATOMS: atom_id res chain seq x y z
N MET A 1 -36.04 26.10 6.94
CA MET A 1 -35.45 24.80 6.54
C MET A 1 -33.94 25.00 6.53
N LYS A 2 -33.20 24.44 7.49
CA LYS A 2 -31.75 24.66 7.62
C LYS A 2 -31.05 23.69 6.68
N THR A 3 -30.48 24.19 5.58
CA THR A 3 -29.69 23.38 4.65
C THR A 3 -28.40 22.98 5.38
N ILE A 4 -28.24 21.68 5.61
CA ILE A 4 -27.01 21.13 6.17
C ILE A 4 -26.05 21.02 4.99
N GLU A 5 -25.17 22.01 4.84
CA GLU A 5 -24.07 21.93 3.88
C GLU A 5 -23.03 20.94 4.39
N LEU A 6 -23.09 19.72 3.86
CA LEU A 6 -22.09 18.70 4.14
C LEU A 6 -20.77 19.18 3.54
N PRO A 7 -19.69 19.29 4.33
CA PRO A 7 -18.40 19.70 3.82
C PRO A 7 -17.89 18.63 2.85
N THR A 8 -17.94 18.92 1.55
CA THR A 8 -17.32 18.13 0.48
C THR A 8 -15.82 18.37 0.51
N LYS A 9 -15.17 17.94 1.59
CA LYS A 9 -13.71 17.88 1.64
C LYS A 9 -13.29 16.74 0.71
N GLY A 10 -12.76 17.09 -0.47
CA GLY A 10 -12.13 16.13 -1.36
C GLY A 10 -11.07 15.32 -0.62
N LEU A 11 -10.88 14.06 -1.02
CA LEU A 11 -9.91 13.17 -0.40
C LEU A 11 -8.49 13.75 -0.61
N SER A 12 -7.71 13.88 0.46
CA SER A 12 -6.34 14.39 0.35
C SER A 12 -5.49 13.44 -0.50
N TYR A 13 -4.55 13.97 -1.28
CA TYR A 13 -3.56 13.17 -2.01
C TYR A 13 -2.88 12.14 -1.11
N VAL A 14 -2.60 12.50 0.15
CA VAL A 14 -1.99 11.60 1.14
C VAL A 14 -2.91 10.44 1.52
N THR A 15 -4.20 10.72 1.69
CA THR A 15 -5.19 9.67 1.99
C THR A 15 -5.39 8.77 0.78
N PHE A 16 -5.33 9.33 -0.43
CA PHE A 16 -5.43 8.57 -1.67
C PHE A 16 -4.23 7.64 -1.86
N THR A 17 -3.00 8.13 -1.70
CA THR A 17 -1.79 7.29 -1.77
C THR A 17 -1.79 6.20 -0.73
N LEU A 18 -2.27 6.49 0.49
CA LEU A 18 -2.36 5.48 1.55
C LEU A 18 -3.34 4.36 1.18
N LEU A 19 -4.53 4.70 0.69
CA LEU A 19 -5.53 3.71 0.26
C LEU A 19 -5.04 2.90 -0.95
N LEU A 20 -4.37 3.57 -1.90
CA LEU A 20 -3.77 2.91 -3.04
C LEU A 20 -2.67 1.93 -2.61
N ALA A 21 -1.79 2.35 -1.69
CA ALA A 21 -0.76 1.49 -1.12
C ALA A 21 -1.36 0.28 -0.41
N LEU A 22 -2.45 0.47 0.34
CA LEU A 22 -3.14 -0.62 1.03
C LEU A 22 -3.73 -1.63 0.04
N TYR A 23 -4.37 -1.14 -1.03
CA TYR A 23 -4.92 -1.98 -2.09
C TYR A 23 -3.83 -2.80 -2.79
N PHE A 24 -2.72 -2.15 -3.17
CA PHE A 24 -1.61 -2.85 -3.81
C PHE A 24 -0.95 -3.85 -2.88
N ALA A 25 -0.75 -3.48 -1.61
CA ALA A 25 -0.14 -4.35 -0.62
C ALA A 25 -1.02 -5.57 -0.33
N LEU A 26 -2.35 -5.45 -0.25
CA LEU A 26 -3.21 -6.58 0.17
C LEU A 26 -3.80 -7.39 -0.98
N VAL A 27 -4.16 -6.73 -2.08
CA VAL A 27 -4.90 -7.36 -3.19
C VAL A 27 -3.98 -7.69 -4.35
N VAL A 28 -3.21 -6.69 -4.82
CA VAL A 28 -2.38 -6.86 -6.02
C VAL A 28 -1.19 -7.79 -5.76
N ASN A 29 -0.59 -7.72 -4.56
CA ASN A 29 0.57 -8.51 -4.20
C ASN A 29 0.27 -9.96 -3.75
N ILE A 30 -0.97 -10.46 -3.87
CA ILE A 30 -1.31 -11.85 -3.53
C ILE A 30 -0.40 -12.88 -4.23
N PRO A 31 -0.10 -12.78 -5.54
CA PRO A 31 0.78 -13.73 -6.21
C PRO A 31 2.19 -13.74 -5.61
N ILE A 32 2.71 -12.55 -5.24
CA ILE A 32 4.02 -12.39 -4.61
C ILE A 32 4.04 -13.09 -3.25
N TYR A 33 2.98 -12.92 -2.44
CA TYR A 33 2.89 -13.61 -1.15
C TYR A 33 2.81 -15.12 -1.29
N LYS A 34 2.13 -15.63 -2.31
CA LYS A 34 2.05 -17.07 -2.55
C LYS A 34 3.43 -17.67 -2.81
N GLU A 35 4.22 -17.04 -3.68
CA GLU A 35 5.60 -17.48 -3.98
C GLU A 35 6.52 -17.31 -2.75
N LEU A 36 6.37 -16.22 -2.01
CA LEU A 36 7.11 -16.02 -0.76
C LEU A 36 6.80 -17.10 0.26
N VAL A 37 5.54 -17.44 0.49
CA VAL A 37 5.16 -18.53 1.38
C VAL A 37 5.78 -19.84 0.90
N HIS A 38 5.71 -20.16 -0.39
CA HIS A 38 6.31 -21.38 -0.95
C HIS A 38 7.83 -21.46 -0.69
N ILE A 39 8.55 -20.36 -0.90
CA ILE A 39 9.99 -20.26 -0.62
C ILE A 39 10.25 -20.41 0.89
N LEU A 40 9.50 -19.69 1.72
CA LEU A 40 9.68 -19.70 3.17
C LEU A 40 9.33 -21.04 3.80
N THR A 41 8.35 -21.77 3.26
CA THR A 41 8.05 -23.14 3.71
C THR A 41 9.13 -24.15 3.33
N SER A 42 9.98 -23.83 2.36
CA SER A 42 11.12 -24.65 1.97
C SER A 42 12.37 -24.41 2.86
N LEU A 43 12.30 -23.47 3.80
CA LEU A 43 13.37 -23.17 4.76
C LEU A 43 13.04 -23.82 6.11
N ASP A 44 14.00 -24.56 6.68
CA ASP A 44 13.78 -25.37 7.89
C ASP A 44 13.30 -24.58 9.12
N GLN A 45 13.65 -23.29 9.22
CA GLN A 45 13.29 -22.46 10.37
C GLN A 45 13.07 -21.00 9.97
N VAL A 46 11.83 -20.65 9.60
CA VAL A 46 11.42 -19.26 9.42
C VAL A 46 10.64 -18.78 10.63
N LYS A 47 11.09 -17.69 11.25
CA LYS A 47 10.38 -17.07 12.37
C LYS A 47 9.05 -16.49 11.88
N ILE A 48 7.96 -16.80 12.56
CA ILE A 48 6.63 -16.27 12.18
C ILE A 48 6.58 -14.74 12.20
N GLY A 49 7.36 -14.10 13.09
CA GLY A 49 7.52 -12.64 13.10
C GLY A 49 8.05 -12.08 11.78
N PHE A 50 8.97 -12.79 11.12
CA PHE A 50 9.48 -12.38 9.81
C PHE A 50 8.37 -12.43 8.75
N ILE A 51 7.56 -13.49 8.73
CA ILE A 51 6.44 -13.65 7.81
C ILE A 51 5.44 -12.49 7.95
N ILE A 52 5.12 -12.09 9.17
CA ILE A 52 4.19 -10.98 9.44
C ILE A 52 4.80 -9.62 9.04
N THR A 53 6.12 -9.44 9.17
CA THR A 53 6.77 -8.17 8.78
C THR A 53 6.80 -7.94 7.28
N ILE A 54 6.71 -8.99 6.45
CA ILE A 54 6.72 -8.88 4.98
C ILE A 54 5.57 -8.01 4.45
N PRO A 55 4.28 -8.29 4.72
CA PRO A 55 3.18 -7.45 4.24
C PRO A 55 3.25 -6.02 4.81
N ILE A 56 3.70 -5.85 6.05
CA ILE A 56 3.92 -4.53 6.67
C ILE A 56 5.00 -3.76 5.90
N PHE A 57 6.10 -4.42 5.56
CA PHE A 57 7.19 -3.86 4.78
C PHE A 57 6.73 -3.46 3.37
N PHE A 58 6.01 -4.34 2.67
CA PHE A 58 5.45 -4.02 1.35
C PHE A 58 4.51 -2.81 1.40
N PHE A 59 3.63 -2.75 2.40
CA PHE A 59 2.76 -1.60 2.59
C PHE A 59 3.55 -0.31 2.81
N ALA A 60 4.56 -0.32 3.69
CA ALA A 60 5.40 0.85 3.94
C ALA A 60 6.19 1.28 2.69
N ALA A 61 6.78 0.33 1.97
CA ALA A 61 7.54 0.59 0.75
C ALA A 61 6.66 1.15 -0.38
N LEU A 62 5.48 0.57 -0.60
CA LEU A 62 4.51 1.06 -1.59
C LEU A 62 3.96 2.44 -1.21
N ASN A 63 3.65 2.65 0.06
CA ASN A 63 3.19 3.97 0.54
C ASN A 63 4.28 5.03 0.34
N PHE A 64 5.54 4.71 0.64
CA PHE A 64 6.67 5.60 0.35
C PHE A 64 6.79 5.89 -1.15
N LEU A 65 6.72 4.85 -1.99
CA LEU A 65 6.84 4.98 -3.44
C LEU A 65 5.70 5.81 -4.05
N PHE A 66 4.45 5.58 -3.64
CA PHE A 66 3.32 6.33 -4.17
C PHE A 66 3.28 7.78 -3.67
N ASN A 67 3.74 8.04 -2.45
CA ASN A 67 3.94 9.42 -2.00
C ASN A 67 5.06 10.11 -2.80
N LEU A 68 6.15 9.41 -3.13
CA LEU A 68 7.20 9.92 -3.99
C LEU A 68 6.69 10.23 -5.41
N PHE A 69 5.86 9.36 -5.98
CA PHE A 69 5.24 9.57 -7.31
C PHE A 69 4.13 10.61 -7.31
N SER A 70 3.49 10.86 -6.17
CA SER A 70 2.54 11.96 -6.01
C SER A 70 3.21 13.32 -5.92
N TRP A 71 4.54 13.39 -5.96
CA TRP A 71 5.28 14.63 -6.04
C TRP A 71 4.97 15.33 -7.39
N PRO A 72 4.59 16.62 -7.40
CA PRO A 72 4.08 17.33 -8.58
C PRO A 72 5.03 17.39 -9.80
N TRP A 73 6.29 17.05 -9.60
CA TRP A 73 7.32 16.99 -10.64
C TRP A 73 7.46 15.59 -11.26
N ILE A 74 7.18 14.52 -10.49
CA ILE A 74 7.28 13.13 -10.91
C ILE A 74 5.92 12.59 -11.35
N SER A 75 4.80 13.19 -10.92
CA SER A 75 3.46 12.70 -11.27
C SER A 75 3.10 12.87 -12.76
N LYS A 76 3.63 13.88 -13.45
CA LYS A 76 3.29 14.19 -14.87
C LYS A 76 3.52 13.05 -15.88
N PRO A 77 4.55 12.21 -15.77
CA PRO A 77 4.73 11.05 -16.65
C PRO A 77 4.00 9.78 -16.20
N PHE A 78 3.51 9.71 -14.96
CA PHE A 78 2.91 8.49 -14.39
C PHE A 78 1.37 8.57 -14.22
N PHE A 79 0.77 9.76 -14.31
CA PHE A 79 -0.69 10.00 -14.28
C PHE A 79 -1.18 10.71 -15.53
#